data_AF-A0A972DZ17-F1
#
_entry.id   AF-A0A972DZ17-F1
#
_cell.length_a   1.000
_cell.length_b   1.000
_cell.length_c   1.000
_cell.angle_alpha   90.00
_cell.angle_beta   90.00
_cell.angle_gamma   90.00
#
_symmetry.space_group_name_H-M   'P 1'
#
loop_
_entity.id
_entity.type
_entity.pdbx_description
1 polymer ?
#
loop_
_entity_poly.entity_id
_entity_poly.type
_entity_poly.pdbx_seq_one_letter_code
_entity_poly.pdbx_strand_id
1 'polypeptide(L)'
;MVELSETARKGLDDYLRQVRTYLRWSRSLDRDEVEQNIAAHIERELEGTPQPVSSSALEGVLARLGSPRQWVPPEALGWWGKLILKLRTDSEDWRLAYISFALLLAGFLLFLASPLLLVFIAASFITSRAALAAAGDENLGAQKWLLYPALVIGSAILATAVLCGPGLLAGTAGAELYQLARMRHYSDMDIVEFVIISATLITGLWWVVSGLTLCKRPALARGPLRPFADRFNRHHALALFSTGVLLLILVAGYIASLW
;
A
#
# COMPACT_ATOMS: atom_id res chain seq x y z
N MET A 1 1.62 15.30 38.34
CA MET A 1 0.80 14.90 37.17
C MET A 1 -0.28 15.93 36.94
N VAL A 2 -0.12 16.72 35.89
CA VAL A 2 -1.08 17.75 35.46
C VAL A 2 -2.28 17.08 34.78
N GLU A 3 -3.50 17.43 35.20
CA GLU A 3 -4.71 16.94 34.53
C GLU A 3 -4.92 17.65 33.19
N LEU A 4 -4.81 16.90 32.10
CA LEU A 4 -5.08 17.37 30.73
C LEU A 4 -6.54 17.13 30.35
N SER A 5 -7.16 18.09 29.66
CA SER A 5 -8.41 17.85 28.93
C SER A 5 -8.25 16.72 27.91
N GLU A 6 -9.32 16.02 27.54
CA GLU A 6 -9.26 14.91 26.58
C GLU A 6 -8.66 15.32 25.23
N THR A 7 -8.99 16.53 24.75
CA THR A 7 -8.44 17.10 23.52
C THR A 7 -6.93 17.37 23.64
N ALA A 8 -6.49 17.94 24.77
CA ALA A 8 -5.07 18.18 25.03
C ALA A 8 -4.30 16.86 25.13
N ARG A 9 -4.84 15.86 25.83
CA ARG A 9 -4.24 14.52 25.91
C ARG A 9 -4.03 13.90 24.53
N LYS A 10 -5.05 13.96 23.66
CA LYS A 10 -4.94 13.47 22.28
C LYS A 10 -3.85 14.21 21.49
N GLY A 11 -3.76 15.54 21.63
CA GLY A 11 -2.72 16.34 21.00
C GLY A 11 -1.31 15.97 21.47
N LEU A 12 -1.13 15.76 22.78
CA LEU A 12 0.13 15.28 23.35
C LEU A 12 0.50 13.88 22.83
N ASP A 13 -0.46 12.95 22.84
CA ASP A 13 -0.25 11.58 22.34
C ASP A 13 0.17 11.57 20.86
N ASP A 14 -0.46 12.42 20.04
CA ASP A 14 -0.11 12.56 18.63
C ASP A 14 1.28 13.18 18.45
N TYR A 15 1.67 14.16 19.28
CA TYR A 15 3.02 14.72 19.28
C TYR A 15 4.07 13.68 19.67
N LEU A 16 3.87 12.96 20.78
CA LEU A 16 4.78 11.91 21.24
C LEU A 16 4.88 10.76 20.24
N ARG A 17 3.77 10.38 19.59
CA ARG A 17 3.77 9.39 18.50
C ARG A 17 4.67 9.85 17.33
N GLN A 18 4.65 11.13 16.99
CA GLN A 18 5.54 11.68 15.97
C GLN A 18 7.01 11.64 16.41
N VAL A 19 7.31 12.08 17.63
CA VAL A 19 8.67 12.02 18.20
C VAL A 19 9.22 10.58 18.16
N ARG A 20 8.43 9.60 18.63
CA ARG A 20 8.76 8.16 18.56
C ARG A 20 9.10 7.69 17.15
N THR A 21 8.35 8.17 16.18
CA THR A 21 8.56 7.81 14.77
C THR A 21 9.91 8.32 14.26
N TYR A 22 10.34 9.52 14.68
CA TYR A 22 11.66 10.06 14.34
C TYR A 22 12.79 9.37 15.12
N LEU A 23 12.60 9.14 16.42
CA LEU A 23 13.60 8.48 17.27
C LEU A 23 13.88 7.03 16.85
N ARG A 24 12.91 6.34 16.24
CA ARG A 24 13.10 4.97 15.70
C ARG A 24 14.30 4.83 14.77
N TRP A 25 14.77 5.93 14.16
CA TRP A 25 15.87 5.94 13.20
C TRP A 25 17.18 6.48 13.77
N SER A 26 17.16 7.00 14.99
CA SER A 26 18.36 7.36 15.72
C SER A 26 18.96 6.10 16.34
N ARG A 27 20.25 5.86 16.12
CA ARG A 27 20.98 4.76 16.79
C ARG A 27 21.60 5.20 18.11
N SER A 28 21.75 6.51 18.32
CA SER A 28 22.56 7.07 19.41
C SER A 28 21.73 7.71 20.52
N LEU A 29 20.42 7.89 20.34
CA LEU A 29 19.55 8.48 21.35
C LEU A 29 18.71 7.39 22.02
N ASP A 30 18.75 7.37 23.35
CA ASP A 30 17.79 6.58 24.11
C ASP A 30 16.40 7.21 23.96
N ARG A 31 15.46 6.40 23.47
CA ARG A 31 14.11 6.84 23.19
C ARG A 31 13.36 7.19 24.47
N ASP A 32 13.54 6.39 25.52
CA ASP A 32 12.78 6.55 26.76
C ASP A 32 13.27 7.80 27.50
N GLU A 33 14.57 8.08 27.43
CA GLU A 33 15.16 9.31 27.98
C GLU A 33 14.61 10.56 27.28
N VAL A 34 14.53 10.57 25.94
CA VAL A 34 13.99 11.73 25.20
C VAL A 34 12.49 11.92 25.50
N GLU A 35 11.70 10.84 25.54
CA GLU A 35 10.29 10.92 25.90
C GLU A 35 10.09 11.44 27.34
N GLN A 36 10.90 10.96 28.29
CA GLN A 36 10.87 11.42 29.68
C GLN A 36 11.26 12.89 29.80
N ASN A 37 12.29 13.34 29.07
CA ASN A 37 12.73 14.74 29.06
C ASN A 37 11.66 15.67 28.47
N ILE A 38 11.00 15.27 27.39
CA ILE A 38 9.88 16.04 26.81
C ILE A 38 8.71 16.09 27.79
N ALA A 39 8.32 14.96 28.38
CA ALA A 39 7.23 14.91 29.35
C ALA A 39 7.51 15.78 30.58
N ALA A 40 8.72 15.71 31.13
CA ALA A 40 9.14 16.53 32.26
C ALA A 40 9.18 18.03 31.93
N HIS A 41 9.58 18.40 30.72
CA HIS A 41 9.52 19.80 30.28
C HIS A 41 8.08 20.31 30.15
N ILE A 42 7.18 19.52 29.56
CA ILE A 42 5.76 19.85 29.43
C ILE A 42 5.12 19.99 30.81
N GLU A 43 5.40 19.08 31.74
CA GLU A 43 4.87 19.15 33.10
C GLU A 43 5.33 20.43 33.82
N ARG A 44 6.61 20.81 33.67
CA ARG A 44 7.16 22.03 34.25
C ARG A 44 6.55 23.31 33.65
N GLU A 45 6.39 23.38 32.33
CA GLU A 45 5.80 24.55 31.65
C GLU A 45 4.30 24.71 31.96
N LEU A 46 3.61 23.63 32.30
CA LEU A 46 2.18 23.65 32.64
C LEU A 46 1.94 23.83 34.14
N GLU A 47 2.98 23.82 34.97
CA GLU A 47 2.87 24.02 36.41
C GLU A 47 2.29 25.41 36.72
N GLY A 48 1.19 25.45 37.47
CA GLY A 48 0.45 26.69 37.77
C GLY A 48 -0.63 27.09 36.75
N THR A 49 -0.81 26.32 35.67
CA THR A 49 -1.94 26.53 34.75
C THR A 49 -3.24 25.99 35.38
N PRO A 50 -4.39 26.68 35.22
CA PRO A 50 -5.68 26.17 35.70
C PRO A 50 -5.98 24.77 35.15
N GLN A 51 -6.41 23.87 36.04
CA GLN A 51 -6.75 22.50 35.70
C GLN A 51 -8.26 22.34 35.49
N PRO A 52 -8.71 21.54 34.51
CA PRO A 52 -7.89 20.77 33.55
C PRO A 52 -7.27 21.66 32.47
N VAL A 53 -6.05 21.33 32.03
CA VAL A 53 -5.31 22.10 31.02
C VAL A 53 -5.99 22.02 29.66
N SER A 54 -6.22 23.19 29.06
CA SER A 54 -6.87 23.34 27.76
C SER A 54 -5.95 22.97 26.59
N SER A 55 -6.53 22.61 25.43
CA SER A 55 -5.76 22.31 24.21
C SER A 55 -4.88 23.48 23.78
N SER A 56 -5.38 24.72 23.89
CA SER A 56 -4.64 25.93 23.49
C SER A 56 -3.40 26.20 24.36
N ALA A 57 -3.49 25.94 25.67
CA ALA A 57 -2.34 26.06 26.57
C ALA A 57 -1.25 25.05 26.22
N LEU A 58 -1.64 23.78 26.00
CA LEU A 58 -0.71 22.73 25.56
C LEU A 58 -0.12 23.04 24.18
N GLU A 59 -0.92 23.47 23.21
CA GLU A 59 -0.45 23.85 21.87
C GLU A 59 0.59 24.98 21.94
N GLY A 60 0.41 25.95 22.86
CA GLY A 60 1.41 26.98 23.12
C GLY A 60 2.74 26.42 23.62
N VAL A 61 2.72 25.43 24.52
CA VAL A 61 3.92 24.73 25.00
C VAL A 61 4.56 23.88 23.89
N LEU A 62 3.76 23.12 23.13
CA LEU A 62 4.24 22.31 22.02
C LEU A 62 4.83 23.17 20.90
N ALA A 63 4.30 24.37 20.65
CA ALA A 63 4.85 25.32 19.71
C ALA A 63 6.25 25.82 20.14
N ARG A 64 6.47 26.06 21.45
CA ARG A 64 7.79 26.41 22.00
C ARG A 64 8.78 25.25 21.95
N LEU A 65 8.31 24.04 22.25
CA LEU A 65 9.06 22.79 22.07
C LEU A 65 9.38 22.46 20.62
N GLY A 66 8.80 23.20 19.66
CA GLY A 66 9.01 23.11 18.22
C GLY A 66 8.66 21.76 17.60
N SER A 67 9.06 21.59 16.33
CA SER A 67 8.71 20.40 15.56
C SER A 67 9.36 19.15 16.15
N PRO A 68 8.65 18.00 16.23
CA PRO A 68 9.23 16.71 16.63
C PRO A 68 10.55 16.33 15.92
N ARG A 69 10.80 16.91 14.73
CA ARG A 69 12.01 16.69 13.94
C ARG A 69 13.28 17.24 14.57
N GLN A 70 13.20 18.31 15.36
CA GLN A 70 14.39 18.98 15.88
C GLN A 70 15.08 18.20 17.01
N TRP A 71 14.36 17.24 17.60
CA TRP A 71 14.88 16.37 18.66
C TRP A 71 15.86 15.31 18.16
N VAL A 72 15.97 15.11 16.85
CA VAL A 72 16.93 14.16 16.27
C VAL A 72 17.97 14.96 15.47
N PRO A 73 19.20 15.13 15.99
CA PRO A 73 20.24 15.82 15.26
C PRO A 73 20.55 15.04 13.96
N PRO A 74 20.79 15.75 12.83
CA PRO A 74 21.05 15.11 11.55
C PRO A 74 22.23 14.14 11.59
N GLU A 75 23.19 14.35 12.50
CA GLU A 75 24.36 13.50 12.73
C GLU A 75 23.99 12.13 13.32
N ALA A 76 22.94 12.06 14.14
CA ALA A 76 22.47 10.82 14.77
C ALA A 76 21.72 9.89 13.80
N LEU A 77 21.34 10.40 12.63
CA LEU A 77 20.62 9.65 11.61
C LEU A 77 21.60 8.91 10.71
N GLY A 78 21.33 7.61 10.53
CA GLY A 78 21.99 6.83 9.49
C GLY A 78 21.75 7.41 8.09
N TRP A 79 22.57 7.03 7.13
CA TRP A 79 22.49 7.56 5.75
C TRP A 79 21.09 7.42 5.13
N TRP A 80 20.39 6.31 5.39
CA TRP A 80 18.99 6.12 4.99
C TRP A 80 18.03 7.13 5.64
N GLY A 81 18.20 7.41 6.93
CA GLY A 81 17.39 8.38 7.65
C GLY A 81 17.59 9.81 7.13
N LYS A 82 18.85 10.17 6.85
CA LYS A 82 19.21 11.43 6.17
C LYS A 82 18.54 11.53 4.80
N LEU A 83 18.60 10.47 4.00
CA LEU A 83 17.98 10.43 2.68
C LEU A 83 16.46 10.65 2.77
N ILE A 84 15.77 9.93 3.64
CA ILE A 84 14.31 10.04 3.76
C ILE A 84 13.88 11.40 4.36
N LEU A 85 14.62 11.93 5.33
CA LEU A 85 14.38 13.30 5.83
C LEU A 85 14.59 14.32 4.72
N LYS A 86 15.68 14.22 3.96
CA LYS A 86 15.92 15.09 2.81
C LYS A 86 14.80 15.01 1.77
N LEU A 87 14.24 13.81 1.54
CA LEU A 87 13.11 13.60 0.63
C LEU A 87 11.76 14.11 1.19
N ARG A 88 11.64 14.32 2.51
CA ARG A 88 10.38 14.75 3.17
C ARG A 88 10.34 16.23 3.53
N THR A 89 11.48 16.92 3.53
CA THR A 89 11.58 18.28 4.10
C THR A 89 11.29 19.37 3.08
N ASP A 90 11.36 19.07 1.78
CA ASP A 90 11.04 20.03 0.73
C ASP A 90 9.71 19.62 0.06
N SER A 91 8.61 20.33 0.38
CA SER A 91 7.31 20.08 -0.23
C SER A 91 7.27 20.41 -1.74
N GLU A 92 8.28 21.12 -2.23
CA GLU A 92 8.48 21.43 -3.65
C GLU A 92 9.44 20.45 -4.36
N ASP A 93 9.99 19.43 -3.69
CA ASP A 93 11.02 18.58 -4.29
C ASP A 93 10.43 17.57 -5.30
N TRP A 94 10.59 17.88 -6.58
CA TRP A 94 10.33 16.97 -7.72
C TRP A 94 11.18 15.68 -7.71
N ARG A 95 12.08 15.53 -6.73
CA ARG A 95 13.08 14.44 -6.66
C ARG A 95 12.45 13.06 -6.60
N LEU A 96 11.41 12.86 -5.79
CA LEU A 96 10.72 11.55 -5.73
C LEU A 96 10.07 11.19 -7.07
N ALA A 97 9.53 12.19 -7.76
CA ALA A 97 8.95 12.01 -9.08
C ALA A 97 10.02 11.63 -10.12
N TYR A 98 11.18 12.30 -10.11
CA TYR A 98 12.32 11.94 -10.96
C TYR A 98 12.87 10.55 -10.65
N ILE A 99 13.02 10.18 -9.38
CA ILE A 99 13.51 8.84 -8.98
C ILE A 99 12.53 7.77 -9.44
N SER A 100 11.24 7.95 -9.22
CA SER A 100 10.23 6.99 -9.68
C SER A 100 10.26 6.81 -11.20
N PHE A 101 10.32 7.91 -11.95
CA PHE A 101 10.41 7.86 -13.40
C PHE A 101 11.73 7.24 -13.89
N ALA A 102 12.86 7.59 -13.28
CA ALA A 102 14.18 7.02 -13.61
C ALA A 102 14.23 5.51 -13.33
N LEU A 103 13.64 5.04 -12.23
CA LEU A 103 13.51 3.61 -11.92
C LEU A 103 12.67 2.88 -12.97
N LEU A 104 11.56 3.49 -13.42
CA LEU A 104 10.73 2.92 -14.48
C LEU A 104 11.51 2.80 -15.79
N LEU A 105 12.19 3.88 -16.19
CA LEU A 105 12.99 3.93 -17.41
C LEU A 105 14.15 2.93 -17.36
N ALA A 106 14.87 2.84 -16.24
CA ALA A 106 15.91 1.85 -16.03
C ALA A 106 15.37 0.43 -16.13
N GLY A 107 14.19 0.16 -15.56
CA GLY A 107 13.50 -1.12 -15.70
C GLY A 107 13.28 -1.48 -17.17
N PHE A 108 12.73 -0.55 -17.97
CA PHE A 108 12.51 -0.78 -19.41
C PHE A 108 13.79 -0.99 -20.20
N LEU A 109 14.85 -0.21 -19.91
CA LEU A 109 16.15 -0.36 -20.57
C LEU A 109 16.80 -1.71 -20.25
N LEU A 110 16.66 -2.19 -19.01
CA LEU A 110 17.22 -3.47 -18.55
C LEU A 110 16.36 -4.68 -18.89
N PHE A 111 15.11 -4.49 -19.34
CA PHE A 111 14.18 -5.56 -19.64
C PHE A 111 14.74 -6.60 -20.62
N LEU A 112 15.45 -6.13 -21.65
CA LEU A 112 16.06 -7.02 -22.66
C LEU A 112 17.21 -7.85 -22.08
N ALA A 113 17.86 -7.39 -21.00
CA ALA A 113 19.05 -8.00 -20.45
C ALA A 113 18.78 -8.86 -19.20
N SER A 114 17.66 -8.66 -18.50
CA SER A 114 17.45 -9.29 -17.19
C SER A 114 15.99 -9.32 -16.74
N PRO A 115 15.55 -10.35 -15.98
CA PRO A 115 14.23 -10.38 -15.35
C PRO A 115 14.03 -9.31 -14.25
N LEU A 116 15.03 -8.45 -14.02
CA LEU A 116 14.97 -7.36 -13.05
C LEU A 116 13.91 -6.30 -13.36
N LEU A 117 13.30 -6.29 -14.56
CA LEU A 117 12.21 -5.37 -14.91
C LEU A 117 11.13 -5.31 -13.82
N LEU A 118 10.66 -6.47 -13.33
CA LEU A 118 9.59 -6.51 -12.33
C LEU A 118 10.00 -5.85 -11.02
N VAL A 119 11.26 -5.98 -10.61
CA VAL A 119 11.81 -5.35 -9.41
C VAL A 119 11.83 -3.82 -9.57
N PHE A 120 12.28 -3.33 -10.73
CA PHE A 120 12.30 -1.89 -11.02
C PHE A 120 10.90 -1.28 -11.16
N ILE A 121 9.95 -1.98 -11.78
CA ILE A 121 8.55 -1.56 -11.84
C ILE A 121 7.97 -1.47 -10.42
N ALA A 122 8.18 -2.50 -9.59
CA ALA A 122 7.69 -2.51 -8.22
C ALA A 122 8.31 -1.37 -7.40
N ALA A 123 9.62 -1.15 -7.50
CA ALA A 123 10.31 -0.05 -6.83
C ALA A 123 9.77 1.31 -7.30
N SER A 124 9.66 1.51 -8.62
CA SER A 124 9.10 2.72 -9.22
C SER A 124 7.67 2.99 -8.75
N PHE A 125 6.83 1.96 -8.71
CA PHE A 125 5.45 2.05 -8.21
C PHE A 125 5.40 2.46 -6.74
N ILE A 126 6.19 1.82 -5.87
CA ILE A 126 6.26 2.15 -4.44
C ILE A 126 6.75 3.58 -4.23
N THR A 127 7.79 4.01 -4.93
CA THR A 127 8.29 5.39 -4.86
C THR A 127 7.25 6.40 -5.33
N SER A 128 6.53 6.10 -6.41
CA SER A 128 5.44 6.95 -6.88
C SER A 128 4.30 7.06 -5.87
N ARG A 129 3.93 5.95 -5.22
CA ARG A 129 2.92 5.93 -4.15
C ARG A 129 3.37 6.73 -2.94
N ALA A 130 4.64 6.64 -2.56
CA ALA A 130 5.22 7.43 -1.48
C ALA A 130 5.21 8.94 -1.82
N ALA A 131 5.55 9.30 -3.05
CA ALA A 131 5.51 10.67 -3.55
C ALA A 131 4.08 11.23 -3.49
N LEU A 132 3.10 10.47 -3.97
CA LEU A 132 1.69 10.85 -3.95
C LEU A 132 1.18 11.06 -2.52
N ALA A 133 1.54 10.16 -1.61
CA ALA A 133 1.17 10.27 -0.19
C ALA A 133 1.83 11.46 0.51
N ALA A 134 3.02 11.88 0.08
CA ALA A 134 3.75 13.01 0.65
C ALA A 134 3.23 14.37 0.14
N ALA A 135 2.90 14.47 -1.15
CA ALA A 135 2.51 15.73 -1.79
C ALA A 135 1.03 16.12 -1.56
N GLY A 136 0.15 15.16 -1.28
CA GLY A 136 -1.29 15.39 -1.24
C GLY A 136 -1.90 15.54 -2.65
N ASP A 137 -3.24 15.42 -2.76
CA ASP A 137 -3.91 15.36 -4.07
C ASP A 137 -3.95 16.72 -4.81
N GLU A 138 -3.89 17.84 -4.09
CA GLU A 138 -4.20 19.16 -4.63
C GLU A 138 -3.00 19.86 -5.32
N ASN A 139 -1.75 19.45 -5.02
CA ASN A 139 -0.55 20.23 -5.40
C ASN A 139 0.39 19.57 -6.43
N LEU A 140 -0.02 18.47 -7.08
CA LEU A 140 0.92 17.71 -7.92
C LEU A 140 1.28 18.38 -9.26
N GLY A 141 0.51 19.38 -9.74
CA GLY A 141 0.81 20.14 -10.96
C GLY A 141 1.35 19.27 -12.12
N ALA A 142 2.53 19.66 -12.65
CA ALA A 142 3.22 18.93 -13.71
C ALA A 142 3.98 17.67 -13.23
N GLN A 143 4.18 17.47 -11.92
CA GLN A 143 4.77 16.23 -11.37
C GLN A 143 3.91 15.00 -11.67
N LYS A 144 2.60 15.18 -11.90
CA LYS A 144 1.69 14.09 -12.31
C LYS A 144 2.23 13.30 -13.51
N TRP A 145 2.86 13.97 -14.47
CA TRP A 145 3.39 13.32 -15.68
C TRP A 145 4.55 12.37 -15.41
N LEU A 146 5.31 12.59 -14.34
CA LEU A 146 6.43 11.74 -13.94
C LEU A 146 5.96 10.55 -13.09
N LEU A 147 4.93 10.76 -12.25
CA LEU A 147 4.42 9.75 -11.32
C LEU A 147 3.41 8.79 -11.96
N TYR A 148 2.51 9.32 -12.80
CA TYR A 148 1.36 8.56 -13.31
C TYR A 148 1.76 7.34 -14.15
N PRO A 149 2.78 7.39 -15.03
CA PRO A 149 3.16 6.21 -15.81
C PRO A 149 3.50 5.01 -14.92
N ALA A 150 4.30 5.23 -13.87
CA ALA A 150 4.66 4.20 -12.91
C ALA A 150 3.43 3.68 -12.13
N LEU A 151 2.55 4.61 -11.70
CA LEU A 151 1.30 4.24 -11.01
C LEU A 151 0.36 3.44 -11.91
N VAL A 152 0.16 3.83 -13.17
CA VAL A 152 -0.69 3.13 -14.14
C VAL A 152 -0.15 1.74 -14.39
N ILE A 153 1.14 1.62 -14.73
CA ILE A 153 1.76 0.33 -15.06
C ILE A 153 1.71 -0.61 -13.85
N GLY A 154 2.15 -0.14 -12.68
CA GLY A 154 2.12 -0.94 -11.45
C GLY A 154 0.70 -1.34 -11.04
N SER A 155 -0.27 -0.43 -11.15
CA SER A 155 -1.68 -0.71 -10.84
C SER A 155 -2.29 -1.68 -11.85
N ALA A 156 -1.97 -1.56 -13.14
CA ALA A 156 -2.46 -2.46 -14.18
C ALA A 156 -1.90 -3.88 -13.99
N ILE A 157 -0.60 -4.01 -13.67
CA ILE A 157 0.02 -5.31 -13.35
C ILE A 157 -0.64 -5.90 -12.10
N LEU A 158 -0.81 -5.11 -11.04
CA LEU A 158 -1.44 -5.59 -9.80
C LEU A 158 -2.89 -6.02 -10.04
N ALA A 159 -3.68 -5.22 -10.77
CA ALA A 159 -5.05 -5.55 -11.12
C ALA A 159 -5.12 -6.82 -11.98
N THR A 160 -4.24 -6.96 -12.96
CA THR A 160 -4.15 -8.16 -13.81
C THR A 160 -3.75 -9.38 -13.01
N ALA A 161 -2.75 -9.28 -12.13
CA ALA A 161 -2.31 -10.37 -11.26
C ALA A 161 -3.43 -10.79 -10.30
N VAL A 162 -4.18 -9.86 -9.73
CA VAL A 162 -5.30 -10.17 -8.84
C VAL A 162 -6.47 -10.77 -9.62
N LEU A 163 -6.81 -10.25 -10.79
CA LEU A 163 -7.99 -10.71 -11.55
C LEU A 163 -7.73 -12.03 -12.30
N CYS A 164 -6.56 -12.18 -12.91
CA CYS A 164 -6.22 -13.30 -13.78
C CYS A 164 -5.26 -14.31 -13.13
N GLY A 165 -4.54 -13.93 -12.07
CA GLY A 165 -3.51 -14.77 -11.46
C GLY A 165 -3.99 -16.15 -11.03
N PRO A 166 -5.10 -16.27 -10.28
CA PRO A 166 -5.60 -17.59 -9.88
C PRO A 166 -6.00 -18.48 -11.05
N GLY A 167 -6.54 -17.91 -12.14
CA GLY A 167 -6.85 -18.65 -13.36
C GLY A 167 -5.60 -19.15 -14.09
N LEU A 168 -4.56 -18.32 -14.18
CA LEU A 168 -3.27 -18.72 -14.75
C LEU A 168 -2.62 -19.84 -13.94
N LEU A 169 -2.58 -19.70 -12.61
CA LEU A 169 -2.04 -20.73 -11.70
C LEU A 169 -2.85 -22.03 -11.77
N ALA A 170 -4.18 -21.93 -11.85
CA ALA A 170 -5.08 -23.06 -12.04
C ALA A 170 -4.85 -23.78 -13.36
N GLY A 171 -4.63 -23.04 -14.45
CA GLY A 171 -4.32 -23.61 -15.75
C GLY A 171 -2.99 -24.37 -15.72
N THR A 172 -1.95 -23.78 -15.11
CA THR A 172 -0.66 -24.46 -14.97
C THR A 172 -0.75 -25.69 -14.07
N ALA A 173 -1.44 -25.61 -12.93
CA ALA A 173 -1.62 -26.74 -12.03
C ALA A 173 -2.51 -27.83 -12.65
N GLY A 174 -3.53 -27.45 -13.41
CA GLY A 174 -4.41 -28.35 -14.14
C GLY A 174 -3.65 -29.12 -15.21
N ALA A 175 -2.73 -28.47 -15.93
CA ALA A 175 -1.87 -29.15 -16.91
C ALA A 175 -0.98 -30.22 -16.25
N GLU A 176 -0.37 -29.90 -15.10
CA GLU A 176 0.44 -30.85 -14.33
C GLU A 176 -0.41 -32.03 -13.79
N LEU A 177 -1.58 -31.74 -13.23
CA LEU A 177 -2.52 -32.76 -12.72
C LEU A 177 -3.03 -33.66 -13.85
N TYR A 178 -3.29 -33.11 -15.03
CA TYR A 178 -3.69 -33.89 -16.20
C TYR A 178 -2.59 -34.87 -16.63
N GLN A 179 -1.32 -34.45 -16.66
CA GLN A 179 -0.21 -35.34 -16.98
C GLN A 179 -0.13 -36.52 -15.99
N LEU A 180 -0.36 -36.26 -14.70
CA LEU A 180 -0.43 -37.31 -13.68
C LEU A 180 -1.64 -38.24 -13.85
N ALA A 181 -2.80 -37.70 -14.22
CA ALA A 181 -4.03 -38.47 -14.43
C ALA A 181 -3.98 -39.33 -15.71
N ARG A 182 -3.40 -38.80 -16.79
CA ARG A 182 -3.19 -39.51 -18.06
C ARG A 182 -2.29 -40.72 -17.86
N MET A 183 -1.23 -40.60 -17.07
CA MET A 183 -0.38 -41.74 -16.69
C MET A 183 -1.16 -42.83 -15.96
N ARG A 184 -2.26 -42.49 -15.27
CA ARG A 184 -3.15 -43.43 -14.60
C ARG A 184 -4.25 -44.03 -15.49
N HIS A 185 -4.25 -43.78 -16.81
CA HIS A 185 -5.18 -44.41 -17.77
C HIS A 185 -6.68 -44.05 -17.60
N TYR A 186 -7.00 -42.93 -16.93
CA TYR A 186 -8.36 -42.70 -16.41
C TYR A 186 -9.23 -41.65 -17.14
N SER A 187 -8.80 -41.03 -18.25
CA SER A 187 -9.69 -40.07 -18.93
C SER A 187 -9.52 -39.99 -20.45
N ASP A 188 -10.64 -40.11 -21.17
CA ASP A 188 -10.77 -39.79 -22.60
C ASP A 188 -10.83 -38.28 -22.89
N MET A 189 -10.86 -37.44 -21.84
CA MET A 189 -10.93 -35.98 -21.95
C MET A 189 -9.62 -35.38 -22.47
N ASP A 190 -9.70 -34.43 -23.39
CA ASP A 190 -8.54 -33.74 -23.94
C ASP A 190 -7.87 -32.83 -22.88
N ILE A 191 -6.55 -32.68 -22.96
CA ILE A 191 -5.76 -31.84 -22.04
C ILE A 191 -6.25 -30.40 -22.06
N VAL A 192 -6.58 -29.90 -23.25
CA VAL A 192 -7.00 -28.51 -23.45
C VAL A 192 -8.32 -28.27 -22.72
N GLU A 193 -9.26 -29.20 -22.85
CA GLU A 193 -10.56 -29.16 -22.20
C GLU A 193 -10.43 -29.16 -20.67
N PHE A 194 -9.64 -30.08 -20.11
CA PHE A 194 -9.41 -30.17 -18.67
C PHE A 194 -8.77 -28.88 -18.10
N VAL A 195 -7.80 -28.32 -18.81
CA VAL A 195 -7.12 -27.06 -18.42
C VAL A 195 -8.10 -25.89 -18.45
N ILE A 196 -8.93 -25.79 -19.49
CA ILE A 196 -9.95 -24.74 -19.61
C ILE A 196 -10.99 -24.85 -18.50
N ILE A 197 -11.52 -26.05 -18.23
CA ILE A 197 -12.49 -26.28 -17.15
C ILE A 197 -11.88 -25.87 -15.80
N SER A 198 -10.67 -26.35 -15.51
CA SER A 198 -9.98 -26.06 -14.24
C SER A 198 -9.71 -24.56 -14.06
N ALA A 199 -9.17 -23.90 -15.09
CA ALA A 199 -8.89 -22.47 -15.06
C ALA A 199 -10.17 -21.65 -14.90
N THR A 200 -11.25 -22.00 -15.61
CA THR A 200 -12.52 -21.28 -15.56
C THR A 200 -13.21 -21.46 -14.21
N LEU A 201 -13.21 -22.68 -13.66
CA LEU A 201 -13.79 -22.98 -12.36
C LEU A 201 -13.08 -22.21 -11.23
N ILE A 202 -11.74 -22.25 -11.20
CA ILE A 202 -10.96 -21.56 -10.16
C ILE A 202 -11.06 -20.03 -10.32
N THR A 203 -11.05 -19.51 -11.56
CA THR A 203 -11.26 -18.07 -11.81
C THR A 203 -12.65 -17.63 -11.37
N GLY A 204 -13.69 -18.39 -11.71
CA GLY A 204 -15.07 -18.12 -11.30
C GLY A 204 -15.21 -18.07 -9.78
N LEU A 205 -14.69 -19.08 -9.07
CA LEU A 205 -14.69 -19.13 -7.62
C LEU A 205 -13.92 -17.96 -7.00
N TRP A 206 -12.74 -17.64 -7.55
CA TRP A 206 -11.94 -16.51 -7.10
C TRP A 206 -12.66 -15.17 -7.25
N TRP A 207 -13.35 -14.94 -8.37
CA TRP A 207 -14.12 -13.72 -8.60
C TRP A 207 -15.34 -13.62 -7.67
N VAL A 208 -15.99 -14.73 -7.36
CA VAL A 208 -17.05 -14.78 -6.34
C VAL A 208 -16.52 -14.35 -4.97
N VAL A 209 -15.42 -14.96 -4.51
CA VAL A 209 -14.81 -14.65 -3.20
C VAL A 209 -14.30 -13.20 -3.16
N SER A 210 -13.62 -12.76 -4.22
CA SER A 210 -13.08 -11.41 -4.33
C SER A 210 -14.21 -10.37 -4.39
N GLY A 211 -15.24 -10.61 -5.19
CA GLY A 211 -16.41 -9.74 -5.30
C GLY A 211 -17.15 -9.58 -3.98
N LEU A 212 -17.38 -10.67 -3.24
CA LEU A 212 -17.97 -10.64 -1.90
C LEU A 212 -17.11 -9.87 -0.90
N THR A 213 -15.80 -10.11 -0.92
CA THR A 213 -14.83 -9.44 -0.03
C THR A 213 -14.78 -7.94 -0.31
N LEU A 214 -14.71 -7.55 -1.58
CA LEU A 214 -14.69 -6.15 -2.02
C LEU A 214 -16.04 -5.44 -1.80
N CYS A 215 -17.17 -6.16 -1.82
CA CYS A 215 -18.47 -5.60 -1.41
C CYS A 215 -18.47 -5.18 0.05
N LYS A 216 -17.84 -5.98 0.94
CA LYS A 216 -17.74 -5.68 2.38
C LYS A 216 -16.67 -4.63 2.68
N ARG A 217 -15.55 -4.66 1.95
CA ARG A 217 -14.39 -3.80 2.20
C ARG A 217 -13.84 -3.20 0.90
N PRO A 218 -14.53 -2.23 0.28
CA PRO A 218 -14.07 -1.61 -0.98
C PRO A 218 -12.73 -0.88 -0.83
N ALA A 219 -12.36 -0.50 0.40
CA ALA A 219 -11.06 0.08 0.72
C ALA A 219 -9.88 -0.82 0.32
N LEU A 220 -10.05 -2.15 0.26
CA LEU A 220 -9.00 -3.09 -0.17
C LEU A 220 -8.63 -2.91 -1.65
N ALA A 221 -9.56 -2.50 -2.51
CA ALA A 221 -9.27 -2.16 -3.89
C ALA A 221 -8.79 -0.71 -4.03
N ARG A 222 -9.45 0.23 -3.34
CA ARG A 222 -9.12 1.66 -3.41
C ARG A 222 -7.71 1.97 -2.92
N GLY A 223 -7.29 1.35 -1.81
CA GLY A 223 -5.98 1.58 -1.20
C GLY A 223 -4.82 1.41 -2.18
N PRO A 224 -4.59 0.20 -2.72
CA PRO A 224 -3.46 -0.06 -3.60
C PRO A 224 -3.61 0.55 -5.00
N LEU A 225 -4.84 0.71 -5.50
CA LEU A 225 -5.10 1.17 -6.88
C LEU A 225 -5.43 2.67 -6.99
N ARG A 226 -5.34 3.45 -5.91
CA ARG A 226 -5.50 4.91 -5.97
C ARG A 226 -4.38 5.53 -6.83
N PRO A 227 -4.67 6.51 -7.71
CA PRO A 227 -5.95 7.22 -7.88
C PRO A 227 -7.00 6.57 -8.79
N PHE A 228 -6.66 5.49 -9.49
CA PHE A 228 -7.53 4.93 -10.54
C PHE A 228 -8.80 4.25 -10.00
N ALA A 229 -8.73 3.70 -8.80
CA ALA A 229 -9.86 3.02 -8.16
C ALA A 229 -10.71 3.90 -7.23
N ASP A 230 -10.54 5.23 -7.21
CA ASP A 230 -11.32 6.08 -6.28
C ASP A 230 -12.83 6.02 -6.55
N ARG A 231 -13.22 5.79 -7.80
CA ARG A 231 -14.62 5.55 -8.22
C ARG A 231 -15.10 4.12 -8.00
N PHE A 232 -14.24 3.20 -7.54
CA PHE A 232 -14.61 1.82 -7.28
C PHE A 232 -15.65 1.78 -6.16
N ASN A 233 -16.83 1.27 -6.46
CA ASN A 233 -17.98 1.23 -5.56
C ASN A 233 -18.53 -0.21 -5.45
N ARG A 234 -19.58 -0.39 -4.65
CA ARG A 234 -20.21 -1.70 -4.45
C ARG A 234 -20.78 -2.30 -5.75
N HIS A 235 -21.19 -1.49 -6.72
CA HIS A 235 -21.70 -1.99 -8.00
C HIS A 235 -20.60 -2.69 -8.82
N HIS A 236 -19.37 -2.16 -8.82
CA HIS A 236 -18.24 -2.82 -9.49
C HIS A 236 -17.90 -4.16 -8.83
N ALA A 237 -17.94 -4.22 -7.50
CA ALA A 237 -17.72 -5.45 -6.75
C ALA A 237 -18.83 -6.49 -6.98
N LEU A 238 -20.09 -6.04 -7.09
CA LEU A 238 -21.22 -6.89 -7.47
C LEU A 238 -21.11 -7.38 -8.92
N ALA A 239 -20.67 -6.53 -9.85
CA ALA A 239 -20.41 -6.95 -11.22
C ALA A 239 -19.35 -8.06 -11.27
N LEU A 240 -18.23 -7.91 -10.56
CA LEU A 240 -17.19 -8.95 -10.45
C LEU A 240 -17.76 -10.26 -9.87
N PHE A 241 -18.56 -10.16 -8.81
CA PHE A 241 -19.23 -11.32 -8.21
C PHE A 241 -20.18 -12.01 -9.21
N SER A 242 -21.06 -11.26 -9.86
CA SER A 242 -22.02 -11.78 -10.84
C SER A 242 -21.32 -12.45 -12.02
N THR A 243 -20.22 -11.88 -12.52
CA THR A 243 -19.44 -12.52 -13.58
C THR A 243 -18.80 -13.83 -13.10
N GLY A 244 -18.30 -13.88 -11.86
CA GLY A 244 -17.80 -15.11 -11.26
C GLY A 244 -18.88 -16.20 -11.17
N VAL A 245 -20.10 -15.85 -10.72
CA VAL A 245 -21.24 -16.79 -10.67
C VAL A 245 -21.62 -17.28 -12.07
N LEU A 246 -21.67 -16.37 -13.06
CA LEU A 246 -21.98 -16.74 -14.44
C LEU A 246 -20.97 -17.75 -15.00
N LEU A 247 -19.67 -17.53 -14.78
CA LEU A 247 -18.63 -18.48 -15.19
C LEU A 247 -18.83 -19.86 -14.57
N LEU A 248 -19.19 -19.94 -13.28
CA LEU A 248 -19.47 -21.20 -12.61
C LEU A 248 -20.70 -21.92 -13.18
N ILE A 249 -21.77 -21.18 -13.50
CA ILE A 249 -22.98 -21.75 -14.13
C ILE A 249 -22.64 -22.31 -15.52
N LEU A 250 -21.88 -21.57 -16.33
CA LEU A 250 -21.48 -22.00 -17.67
C LEU A 250 -20.62 -23.28 -17.61
N VAL A 251 -19.64 -23.33 -16.71
CA VAL A 251 -18.81 -24.52 -16.52
C VAL A 251 -19.62 -25.71 -16.01
N ALA A 252 -20.53 -25.51 -15.06
CA ALA A 252 -21.39 -26.57 -14.54
C ALA A 252 -22.33 -27.13 -15.63
N GLY A 253 -22.91 -26.26 -16.46
CA GLY A 253 -23.73 -26.66 -17.60
C GLY A 253 -22.93 -27.44 -18.66
N TYR A 254 -21.70 -27.00 -18.94
CA TYR A 254 -20.79 -27.73 -19.83
C TYR A 254 -20.46 -29.12 -19.29
N ILE A 255 -20.05 -29.23 -18.03
CA ILE A 255 -19.76 -30.52 -17.38
C ILE A 255 -20.99 -31.43 -17.40
N ALA A 256 -22.18 -30.91 -17.09
CA ALA A 256 -23.42 -31.69 -17.09
C ALA A 256 -23.78 -32.26 -18.47
N SER A 257 -23.36 -31.61 -19.56
CA SER A 257 -23.59 -32.11 -20.93
C SER A 257 -22.66 -33.25 -21.36
N LEU A 258 -21.59 -33.51 -20.60
CA LEU A 258 -20.65 -34.60 -20.85
C LEU A 258 -21.10 -35.94 -20.21
N TRP A 259 -22.16 -35.92 -19.39
CA TRP A 259 -22.75 -37.08 -18.72
C TRP A 259 -24.07 -37.49 -19.36
#